data_AF-A0A7S1LHJ3-F1
#
_entry.id   AF-A0A7S1LHJ3-F1
#
_cell.length_a   1.000
_cell.length_b   1.000
_cell.length_c   1.000
_cell.angle_alpha   90.00
_cell.angle_beta   90.00
_cell.angle_gamma   90.00
#
_symmetry.space_group_name_H-M   'P 1'
#
loop_
_entity.id
_entity.type
_entity.pdbx_description
1 polymer ?
#
loop_
_entity_poly.entity_id
_entity_poly.type
_entity_poly.pdbx_seq_one_letter_code
_entity_poly.pdbx_strand_id
1 'polypeptide(L)'
;AWPVRWAAVDALVHVSGSICRDEAAELLAERLEDKDWPVRRAAMGALVKVADPAEVASLIMPLLCDEQEDVRIAVVRILAQLSSPGDRAALAAFTEQASDKRPAVRRAAVVALGRVGDRSDMSVLTTLHAARRDKEDCVQEAAQEALDRLEA
;
A
#
# COMPACT_ATOMS: atom_id res chain seq x y z
N ALA A 1 -16.99 16.61 -9.60
CA ALA A 1 -17.15 15.88 -10.88
C ALA A 1 -15.89 15.07 -11.15
N TRP A 2 -16.05 13.75 -11.24
CA TRP A 2 -15.02 12.74 -11.52
C TRP A 2 -14.06 13.07 -12.70
N PRO A 3 -14.49 13.76 -13.78
CA PRO A 3 -13.60 14.09 -14.91
C PRO A 3 -12.54 15.16 -14.62
N VAL A 4 -12.80 16.13 -13.73
CA VAL A 4 -11.93 17.32 -13.55
C VAL A 4 -10.70 17.01 -12.68
N ARG A 5 -10.82 16.04 -11.76
CA ARG A 5 -9.71 15.66 -10.86
C ARG A 5 -8.76 14.64 -11.49
N TRP A 6 -9.30 13.73 -12.30
CA TRP A 6 -8.49 12.93 -13.22
C TRP A 6 -7.74 13.86 -14.17
N ALA A 7 -8.43 14.85 -14.75
CA ALA A 7 -7.79 15.83 -15.62
C ALA A 7 -6.72 16.67 -14.92
N ALA A 8 -6.79 16.94 -13.61
CA ALA A 8 -5.74 17.70 -12.90
C ALA A 8 -4.47 16.87 -12.67
N VAL A 9 -4.60 15.61 -12.26
CA VAL A 9 -3.45 14.70 -12.09
C VAL A 9 -2.88 14.29 -13.46
N ASP A 10 -3.75 14.02 -14.44
CA ASP A 10 -3.36 13.70 -15.81
C ASP A 10 -2.81 14.94 -16.55
N ALA A 11 -3.29 16.15 -16.23
CA ALA A 11 -2.69 17.40 -16.71
C ALA A 11 -1.34 17.67 -16.06
N LEU A 12 -1.10 17.36 -14.78
CA LEU A 12 0.25 17.47 -14.22
C LEU A 12 1.21 16.48 -14.91
N VAL A 13 0.73 15.29 -15.26
CA VAL A 13 1.50 14.30 -16.03
C VAL A 13 1.68 14.70 -17.51
N HIS A 14 0.69 15.36 -18.13
CA HIS A 14 0.74 15.80 -19.55
C HIS A 14 1.32 17.22 -19.76
N VAL A 15 1.40 18.07 -18.72
CA VAL A 15 2.12 19.36 -18.72
C VAL A 15 3.65 19.13 -18.61
N SER A 16 4.09 17.90 -18.91
CA SER A 16 5.47 17.43 -19.04
C SER A 16 6.35 18.21 -20.05
N GLY A 17 5.83 19.27 -20.67
CA GLY A 17 6.66 20.25 -21.36
C GLY A 17 7.28 21.33 -20.46
N SER A 18 6.81 21.49 -19.20
CA SER A 18 7.11 22.72 -18.42
C SER A 18 7.56 22.51 -16.96
N ILE A 19 7.37 21.33 -16.35
CA ILE A 19 7.78 21.06 -14.96
C ILE A 19 8.75 19.88 -14.92
N CYS A 20 9.75 19.95 -14.05
CA CYS A 20 10.70 18.85 -13.87
C CYS A 20 10.07 17.73 -13.02
N ARG A 21 10.65 16.52 -13.08
CA ARG A 21 10.12 15.34 -12.37
C ARG A 21 10.03 15.56 -10.86
N ASP A 22 11.01 16.25 -10.30
CA ASP A 22 11.13 16.51 -8.86
C ASP A 22 10.01 17.47 -8.40
N GLU A 23 9.75 18.55 -9.14
CA GLU A 23 8.62 19.47 -8.90
C GLU A 23 7.26 18.75 -8.99
N ALA A 24 7.12 17.81 -9.93
CA ALA A 24 5.90 17.00 -10.03
C ALA A 24 5.72 16.08 -8.82
N ALA A 25 6.81 15.48 -8.31
CA ALA A 25 6.78 14.63 -7.12
C ALA A 25 6.39 15.44 -5.87
N GLU A 26 6.96 16.63 -5.67
CA GLU A 26 6.64 17.53 -4.56
C GLU A 26 5.15 17.91 -4.55
N LEU A 27 4.62 18.36 -5.70
CA LEU A 27 3.20 18.74 -5.82
C LEU A 27 2.25 17.57 -5.55
N LEU A 28 2.64 16.35 -5.90
CA LEU A 28 1.86 15.15 -5.63
C LEU A 28 1.98 14.71 -4.17
N ALA A 29 3.15 14.88 -3.54
CA ALA A 29 3.34 14.61 -2.12
C ALA A 29 2.39 15.48 -1.27
N GLU A 30 2.20 16.76 -1.61
CA GLU A 30 1.22 17.63 -0.95
C GLU A 30 -0.22 17.11 -1.04
N ARG A 31 -0.56 16.38 -2.11
CA ARG A 31 -1.92 15.83 -2.31
C ARG A 31 -2.16 14.56 -1.49
N LEU A 32 -1.15 14.02 -0.81
CA LEU A 32 -1.32 12.94 0.17
C LEU A 32 -2.06 13.40 1.43
N GLU A 33 -2.15 14.69 1.69
CA GLU A 33 -2.89 15.27 2.82
C GLU A 33 -4.25 15.86 2.42
N ASP A 34 -4.69 15.66 1.17
CA ASP A 34 -5.96 16.20 0.70
C ASP A 34 -7.14 15.63 1.50
N LYS A 35 -8.12 16.46 1.82
CA LYS A 35 -9.33 16.06 2.56
C LYS A 35 -10.12 14.95 1.86
N ASP A 36 -10.10 14.93 0.53
CA ASP A 36 -10.83 13.97 -0.27
C ASP A 36 -9.95 12.73 -0.50
N TRP A 37 -10.30 11.63 0.15
CA TRP A 37 -9.54 10.36 0.04
C TRP A 37 -9.31 9.85 -1.40
N PRO A 38 -10.19 10.08 -2.39
CA PRO A 38 -9.90 9.69 -3.76
C PRO A 38 -8.71 10.48 -4.34
N VAL A 39 -8.49 11.72 -3.89
CA VAL A 39 -7.34 12.55 -4.29
C VAL A 39 -6.06 11.98 -3.68
N ARG A 40 -6.05 11.66 -2.38
CA ARG A 40 -4.91 10.99 -1.73
C ARG A 40 -4.51 9.71 -2.46
N ARG A 41 -5.49 8.87 -2.79
CA ARG A 41 -5.27 7.62 -3.55
C ARG A 41 -4.71 7.88 -4.95
N ALA A 42 -5.22 8.88 -5.66
CA ALA A 42 -4.72 9.24 -6.99
C ALA A 42 -3.29 9.78 -6.92
N ALA A 43 -2.96 10.58 -5.90
CA ALA A 43 -1.63 11.11 -5.66
C ALA A 43 -0.61 9.98 -5.43
N MET A 44 -0.92 9.00 -4.58
CA MET A 44 -0.06 7.82 -4.39
C MET A 44 0.19 7.07 -5.71
N GLY A 45 -0.87 6.84 -6.50
CA GLY A 45 -0.75 6.15 -7.79
C GLY A 45 0.06 6.94 -8.84
N ALA A 46 0.07 8.26 -8.76
CA ALA A 46 0.88 9.12 -9.62
C ALA A 46 2.34 9.15 -9.15
N LEU A 47 2.59 9.24 -7.84
CA LEU A 47 3.93 9.20 -7.24
C LEU A 47 4.72 7.97 -7.67
N VAL A 48 4.10 6.78 -7.70
CA VAL A 48 4.72 5.53 -8.18
C VAL A 48 5.28 5.64 -9.61
N LYS A 49 4.75 6.56 -10.45
CA LYS A 49 5.20 6.73 -11.84
C LYS A 49 6.29 7.78 -12.00
N VAL A 50 6.38 8.72 -11.06
CA VAL A 50 7.22 9.92 -11.20
C VAL A 50 8.37 9.97 -10.21
N ALA A 51 8.25 9.36 -9.04
CA ALA A 51 9.25 9.42 -7.97
C ALA A 51 9.96 8.07 -7.76
N ASP A 52 11.09 8.09 -7.08
CA ASP A 52 11.86 6.88 -6.79
C ASP A 52 11.10 5.96 -5.82
N PRO A 53 11.14 4.62 -6.00
CA PRO A 53 10.40 3.68 -5.15
C PRO A 53 10.61 3.87 -3.64
N ALA A 54 11.83 4.15 -3.22
CA ALA A 54 12.16 4.37 -1.81
C ALA A 54 11.55 5.67 -1.27
N GLU A 55 11.53 6.73 -2.08
CA GLU A 55 10.89 8.00 -1.75
C GLU A 55 9.38 7.83 -1.64
N VAL A 56 8.77 7.17 -2.63
CA VAL A 56 7.33 6.87 -2.61
C VAL A 56 6.96 6.09 -1.35
N ALA A 57 7.72 5.04 -1.02
CA ALA A 57 7.49 4.24 0.18
C ALA A 57 7.54 5.09 1.45
N SER A 58 8.52 6.00 1.56
CA SER A 58 8.64 6.92 2.70
C SER A 58 7.47 7.90 2.79
N LEU A 59 7.03 8.46 1.66
CA LEU A 59 5.94 9.44 1.61
C LEU A 59 4.59 8.85 1.99
N ILE A 60 4.33 7.60 1.60
CA ILE A 60 3.02 6.97 1.81
C ILE A 60 2.91 6.19 3.12
N MET A 61 4.02 5.86 3.78
CA MET A 61 4.02 5.09 5.04
C MET A 61 3.09 5.68 6.12
N PRO A 62 3.02 7.01 6.34
CA PRO A 62 2.10 7.58 7.33
C PRO A 62 0.61 7.33 7.05
N LEU A 63 0.24 7.11 5.77
CA LEU A 63 -1.14 6.87 5.35
C LEU A 63 -1.64 5.45 5.73
N LEU A 64 -0.78 4.61 6.31
CA LEU A 64 -1.20 3.37 6.99
C LEU A 64 -2.13 3.62 8.18
N CYS A 65 -2.14 4.85 8.71
CA CYS A 65 -3.04 5.27 9.79
C CYS A 65 -4.21 6.13 9.29
N ASP A 66 -4.43 6.21 7.98
CA ASP A 66 -5.49 7.02 7.39
C ASP A 66 -6.88 6.56 7.86
N GLU A 67 -7.80 7.51 8.04
CA GLU A 67 -9.18 7.23 8.46
C GLU A 67 -9.93 6.32 7.47
N GLN A 68 -9.66 6.46 6.17
CA GLN A 68 -10.31 5.73 5.10
C GLN A 68 -9.62 4.40 4.82
N GLU A 69 -10.38 3.32 4.86
CA GLU A 69 -9.86 1.97 4.62
C GLU A 69 -9.29 1.81 3.20
N ASP A 70 -9.90 2.46 2.20
CA ASP A 70 -9.42 2.42 0.82
C ASP A 70 -8.02 3.04 0.65
N VAL A 71 -7.70 4.05 1.47
CA VAL A 71 -6.36 4.65 1.49
C VAL A 71 -5.37 3.68 2.12
N ARG A 72 -5.69 3.13 3.30
CA ARG A 72 -4.82 2.12 3.97
C ARG A 72 -4.55 0.91 3.07
N ILE A 73 -5.58 0.39 2.40
CA ILE A 73 -5.45 -0.71 1.42
C ILE A 73 -4.53 -0.31 0.26
N ALA A 74 -4.67 0.90 -0.27
CA ALA A 74 -3.84 1.39 -1.35
C ALA A 74 -2.37 1.47 -0.93
N VAL A 75 -2.09 1.99 0.27
CA VAL A 75 -0.73 2.06 0.82
C VAL A 75 -0.13 0.67 0.94
N VAL A 76 -0.82 -0.29 1.56
CA VAL A 76 -0.35 -1.68 1.71
C VAL A 76 -0.01 -2.29 0.35
N ARG A 77 -0.87 -2.10 -0.66
CA ARG A 77 -0.64 -2.64 -2.01
C ARG A 77 0.55 -2.00 -2.71
N ILE A 78 0.72 -0.68 -2.58
CA ILE A 78 1.83 0.04 -3.19
C ILE A 78 3.13 -0.36 -2.51
N LEU A 79 3.20 -0.35 -1.18
CA LEU A 79 4.38 -0.81 -0.44
C LEU A 79 4.75 -2.23 -0.85
N ALA A 80 3.78 -3.16 -0.94
CA ALA A 80 4.06 -4.53 -1.36
C ALA A 80 4.59 -4.66 -2.79
N GLN A 81 4.24 -3.72 -3.68
CA GLN A 81 4.76 -3.65 -5.04
C GLN A 81 6.18 -3.07 -5.09
N LEU A 82 6.50 -2.12 -4.22
CA LEU A 82 7.80 -1.45 -4.18
C LEU A 82 8.84 -2.24 -3.38
N SER A 83 8.40 -3.11 -2.47
CA SER A 83 9.27 -3.89 -1.60
C SER A 83 9.92 -5.08 -2.31
N SER A 84 11.19 -5.31 -1.94
CA SER A 84 11.91 -6.53 -2.30
C SER A 84 11.54 -7.67 -1.34
N PRO A 85 11.68 -8.95 -1.75
CA PRO A 85 11.52 -10.08 -0.84
C PRO A 85 12.37 -9.91 0.42
N GLY A 86 11.76 -10.08 1.60
CA GLY A 86 12.41 -9.91 2.90
C GLY A 86 12.56 -8.45 3.37
N ASP A 87 11.92 -7.47 2.72
CA ASP A 87 11.94 -6.07 3.16
C ASP A 87 11.32 -5.92 4.55
N ARG A 88 12.19 -5.76 5.55
CA ARG A 88 11.79 -5.71 6.97
C ARG A 88 10.87 -4.55 7.30
N ALA A 89 11.03 -3.39 6.67
CA ALA A 89 10.20 -2.23 6.96
C ALA A 89 8.76 -2.48 6.48
N ALA A 90 8.62 -3.03 5.28
CA ALA A 90 7.32 -3.40 4.74
C ALA A 90 6.67 -4.55 5.51
N LEU A 91 7.44 -5.59 5.89
CA LEU A 91 6.91 -6.70 6.69
C LEU A 91 6.43 -6.27 8.07
N ALA A 92 7.11 -5.34 8.73
CA ALA A 92 6.64 -4.74 9.98
C ALA A 92 5.32 -3.99 9.78
N ALA A 93 5.25 -3.14 8.74
CA ALA A 93 4.03 -2.42 8.39
C ALA A 93 2.85 -3.36 8.09
N PHE A 94 3.05 -4.41 7.28
CA PHE A 94 1.98 -5.36 6.97
C PHE A 94 1.57 -6.18 8.20
N THR A 95 2.50 -6.52 9.09
CA THR A 95 2.17 -7.21 10.35
C THR A 95 1.24 -6.36 11.21
N GLU A 96 1.49 -5.05 11.31
CA GLU A 96 0.59 -4.13 12.02
C GLU A 96 -0.79 -4.05 11.36
N GLN A 97 -0.83 -3.88 10.04
CA GLN A 97 -2.09 -3.77 9.29
C GLN A 97 -2.91 -5.07 9.25
N ALA A 98 -2.28 -6.22 9.49
CA ALA A 98 -2.98 -7.48 9.67
C ALA A 98 -3.89 -7.51 10.91
N SER A 99 -3.78 -6.51 11.81
CA SER A 99 -4.66 -6.31 12.97
C SER A 99 -5.66 -5.16 12.79
N ASP A 100 -5.80 -4.60 11.59
CA ASP A 100 -6.72 -3.48 11.33
C ASP A 100 -8.18 -3.83 11.64
N LYS A 101 -8.95 -2.84 12.12
CA LYS A 101 -10.37 -2.99 12.43
C LYS A 101 -11.22 -3.42 11.23
N ARG A 102 -10.76 -3.15 10.00
CA ARG A 102 -11.46 -3.45 8.75
C ARG A 102 -10.87 -4.69 8.08
N PRO A 103 -11.71 -5.67 7.73
CA PRO A 103 -11.22 -6.93 7.19
C PRO A 103 -10.59 -6.79 5.81
N ALA A 104 -11.04 -5.83 5.00
CA ALA A 104 -10.43 -5.55 3.71
C ALA A 104 -8.96 -5.11 3.83
N VAL A 105 -8.62 -4.35 4.88
CA VAL A 105 -7.25 -3.94 5.20
C VAL A 105 -6.44 -5.15 5.69
N ARG A 106 -6.97 -5.91 6.65
CA ARG A 106 -6.31 -7.13 7.15
C ARG A 106 -5.98 -8.11 6.02
N ARG A 107 -6.96 -8.35 5.14
CA ARG A 107 -6.78 -9.19 3.95
C ARG A 107 -5.67 -8.65 3.05
N ALA A 108 -5.66 -7.35 2.76
CA ALA A 108 -4.61 -6.75 1.93
C ALA A 108 -3.22 -6.94 2.56
N ALA A 109 -3.11 -6.79 3.88
CA ALA A 109 -1.87 -6.96 4.62
C ALA A 109 -1.39 -8.42 4.62
N VAL A 110 -2.30 -9.37 4.84
CA VAL A 110 -2.01 -10.82 4.78
C VAL A 110 -1.52 -11.24 3.40
N VAL A 111 -2.15 -10.75 2.33
CA VAL A 111 -1.69 -10.99 0.96
C VAL A 111 -0.29 -10.39 0.73
N ALA A 112 -0.04 -9.18 1.24
CA ALA A 112 1.26 -8.53 1.14
C ALA A 112 2.36 -9.30 1.89
N LEU A 113 2.06 -9.81 3.09
CA LEU A 113 2.94 -10.66 3.88
C LEU A 113 3.33 -11.94 3.12
N GLY A 114 2.39 -12.63 2.47
CA GLY A 114 2.72 -13.81 1.66
C GLY A 114 3.54 -13.51 0.40
N ARG A 115 3.48 -12.27 -0.12
CA ARG A 115 4.22 -11.86 -1.31
C ARG A 115 5.65 -11.42 -1.00
N VAL A 116 5.82 -10.67 0.08
CA VAL A 116 7.10 -10.02 0.45
C VAL A 116 7.84 -10.86 1.48
N GLY A 117 7.14 -11.62 2.31
CA GLY A 117 7.72 -12.42 3.37
C GLY A 117 8.52 -13.61 2.85
N ASP A 118 9.27 -14.21 3.77
CA ASP A 118 9.95 -15.49 3.57
C ASP A 118 9.56 -16.44 4.70
N ARG A 119 9.63 -17.74 4.44
CA ARG A 119 9.34 -18.81 5.40
C ARG A 119 10.27 -18.80 6.63
N SER A 120 11.43 -18.15 6.56
CA SER A 120 12.30 -17.99 7.73
C SER A 120 11.84 -16.90 8.69
N ASP A 121 10.92 -16.01 8.28
CA ASP A 121 10.41 -14.94 9.12
C ASP A 121 9.29 -15.44 10.04
N MET A 122 9.67 -15.72 11.28
CA MET A 122 8.75 -16.18 12.32
C MET A 122 7.62 -15.19 12.63
N SER A 123 7.86 -13.88 12.47
CA SER A 123 6.82 -12.86 12.69
C SER A 123 5.74 -12.95 11.60
N VAL A 124 6.17 -13.10 10.35
CA VAL A 124 5.28 -13.31 9.20
C VAL A 124 4.47 -14.59 9.41
N LEU A 125 5.12 -15.71 9.68
CA LEU A 125 4.42 -16.99 9.88
C LEU A 125 3.43 -16.93 11.04
N THR A 126 3.79 -16.33 12.18
CA THR A 126 2.89 -16.20 13.33
C THR A 126 1.65 -15.38 12.97
N THR A 127 1.85 -14.26 12.25
CA THR A 127 0.76 -13.40 11.78
C THR A 127 -0.17 -14.13 10.81
N LEU A 128 0.38 -14.86 9.84
CA LEU A 128 -0.42 -15.64 8.89
C LEU A 128 -1.20 -16.77 9.58
N HIS A 129 -0.60 -17.48 10.53
CA HIS A 129 -1.31 -18.51 11.31
C HIS A 129 -2.42 -17.92 12.18
N ALA A 130 -2.24 -16.71 12.73
CA ALA A 130 -3.30 -16.01 13.44
C ALA A 130 -4.43 -15.60 12.48
N ALA A 131 -4.11 -15.09 11.29
CA ALA A 131 -5.07 -14.69 10.27
C ALA A 131 -5.92 -15.85 9.71
N ARG A 132 -5.43 -17.10 9.75
CA ARG A 132 -6.25 -18.29 9.45
C ARG A 132 -7.43 -18.50 10.41
N ARG A 133 -7.40 -17.86 11.57
CA ARG A 133 -8.48 -17.88 12.58
C ARG A 133 -9.21 -16.54 12.65
N ASP A 134 -9.03 -15.68 11.66
CA ASP A 134 -9.74 -14.42 11.57
C ASP A 134 -11.26 -14.65 11.50
N LYS A 135 -12.05 -13.66 11.90
CA LYS A 135 -13.51 -13.76 11.90
C LYS A 135 -14.11 -13.76 10.50
N GLU A 136 -13.38 -13.22 9.52
CA GLU A 136 -13.85 -13.07 8.16
C GLU A 136 -13.18 -14.09 7.23
N ASP A 137 -14.01 -14.86 6.52
CA ASP A 137 -13.55 -15.93 5.63
C ASP A 137 -12.54 -15.44 4.60
N CYS A 138 -12.77 -14.24 4.04
CA CYS A 138 -11.86 -13.65 3.05
C CYS A 138 -10.43 -13.38 3.58
N VAL A 139 -10.26 -13.22 4.90
CA VAL A 139 -8.95 -13.08 5.55
C VAL A 139 -8.34 -14.45 5.81
N GLN A 140 -9.15 -15.43 6.23
CA GLN A 140 -8.70 -16.81 6.43
C GLN A 140 -8.18 -17.44 5.14
N GLU A 141 -8.92 -17.28 4.03
CA GLU A 141 -8.54 -17.76 2.70
C GLU A 141 -7.21 -17.12 2.25
N ALA A 142 -7.09 -15.80 2.39
CA ALA A 142 -5.86 -15.09 2.05
C ALA A 142 -4.66 -15.57 2.89
N ALA A 143 -4.89 -15.91 4.16
CA ALA A 143 -3.85 -16.43 5.03
C ALA A 143 -3.39 -17.84 4.60
N GLN A 144 -4.33 -18.69 4.18
CA GLN A 144 -3.99 -19.99 3.63
C GLN A 144 -3.17 -19.86 2.35
N GLU A 145 -3.62 -19.04 1.39
CA GLU A 145 -2.89 -18.80 0.14
C GLU A 145 -1.49 -18.23 0.39
N ALA A 146 -1.35 -17.32 1.35
CA ALA A 146 -0.06 -16.75 1.72
C ALA A 146 0.88 -17.80 2.31
N LEU A 147 0.40 -18.71 3.14
CA LEU A 147 1.21 -19.80 3.70
C LEU A 147 1.62 -20.80 2.62
N ASP A 148 0.68 -21.24 1.79
CA ASP A 148 0.95 -22.16 0.68
C ASP A 148 2.05 -21.59 -0.24
N ARG A 149 2.04 -20.27 -0.46
CA ARG A 149 3.05 -19.56 -1.25
C ARG A 149 4.43 -19.54 -0.61
N LEU A 150 4.53 -19.44 0.72
CA LEU A 150 5.82 -19.44 1.43
C LEU A 150 6.39 -20.86 1.61
N GLU A 151 5.54 -21.88 1.56
CA GLU A 151 5.91 -23.28 1.71
C GLU A 151 6.33 -23.95 0.38
N ALA A 152 5.92 -23.39 -0.76
CA ALA A 152 6.27 -23.84 -2.11
C ALA A 152 7.73 -23.54 -2.51
#